data_AF-A0A7C5DA02-F1
#
_entry.id   AF-A0A7C5DA02-F1
#
_cell.length_a   1.000
_cell.length_b   1.000
_cell.length_c   1.000
_cell.angle_alpha   90.00
_cell.angle_beta   90.00
_cell.angle_gamma   90.00
#
_symmetry.space_group_name_H-M   'P 1'
#
loop_
_entity.id
_entity.type
_entity.pdbx_description
1 polymer ?
#
loop_
_entity_poly.entity_id
_entity_poly.type
_entity_poly.pdbx_seq_one_letter_code
_entity_poly.pdbx_strand_id
1 'polypeptide(L)'
;MKKSILLTVMLGMGTALFAQQMPDAEIKRSMQWLEDLETLVKLDTQREDSLSGKDLNANGVRDDVEAYVEEKFHDDPFQEALFMEAAQKIQQIITLPEESSVDEHLKLDKELLSLYTCRDYILYRDNEENIDQQMLNKTLFKARVLNTEERLSAYIEHKKKLPLHFSDLSDDALVQEKNACLARYRSFKDSDTHAAANIVR
;
A
#
# COMPACT_ATOMS: atom_id res chain seq x y z
N MET A 1 -39.01 54.32 -34.64
CA MET A 1 -37.66 53.71 -34.64
C MET A 1 -37.85 52.25 -34.22
N LYS A 2 -38.02 51.23 -35.07
CA LYS A 2 -37.23 50.70 -36.19
C LYS A 2 -35.74 50.50 -35.85
N LYS A 3 -35.37 49.26 -35.47
CA LYS A 3 -34.51 48.37 -36.26
C LYS A 3 -34.67 46.90 -35.82
N SER A 4 -35.22 46.09 -36.72
CA SER A 4 -35.02 44.65 -36.85
C SER A 4 -33.64 44.34 -37.45
N ILE A 5 -33.18 43.08 -37.32
CA ILE A 5 -32.64 42.15 -38.37
C ILE A 5 -31.91 41.01 -37.61
N LEU A 6 -32.49 39.81 -37.53
CA LEU A 6 -32.20 38.61 -38.36
C LEU A 6 -30.74 38.11 -38.26
N LEU A 7 -30.47 36.97 -37.62
CA LEU A 7 -30.51 35.58 -38.15
C LEU A 7 -29.20 35.21 -38.88
N THR A 8 -28.51 34.15 -38.44
CA THR A 8 -28.03 33.01 -39.26
C THR A 8 -27.48 31.88 -38.36
N VAL A 9 -27.93 30.67 -38.65
CA VAL A 9 -27.55 29.35 -38.12
C VAL A 9 -26.29 28.84 -38.84
N MET A 10 -25.40 28.11 -38.13
CA MET A 10 -24.61 26.94 -38.59
C MET A 10 -24.05 26.26 -37.31
N LEU A 11 -24.52 25.07 -36.88
CA LEU A 11 -24.11 23.73 -37.30
C LEU A 11 -22.59 23.57 -37.50
N GLY A 12 -21.94 22.80 -36.61
CA GLY A 12 -20.58 22.32 -36.87
C GLY A 12 -19.80 21.85 -35.64
N MET A 13 -19.88 20.54 -35.39
CA MET A 13 -18.74 19.69 -35.00
C MET A 13 -18.01 19.94 -33.66
N GLY A 14 -18.18 18.96 -32.78
CA GLY A 14 -17.11 18.30 -32.01
C GLY A 14 -15.95 19.16 -31.53
N THR A 15 -15.97 19.49 -30.24
CA THR A 15 -14.72 19.69 -29.50
C THR A 15 -14.66 18.63 -28.41
N ALA A 16 -13.67 17.77 -28.63
CA ALA A 16 -13.23 16.67 -27.80
C ALA A 16 -13.37 16.93 -26.30
N LEU A 17 -13.81 15.90 -25.57
CA LEU A 17 -13.38 15.69 -24.21
C LEU A 17 -11.86 15.90 -24.18
N PHE A 18 -11.41 16.94 -23.50
CA PHE A 18 -10.03 17.00 -23.01
C PHE A 18 -9.91 15.93 -21.92
N ALA A 19 -9.64 14.68 -22.33
CA ALA A 19 -8.89 13.79 -21.49
C ALA A 19 -7.52 14.44 -21.33
N GLN A 20 -7.28 15.11 -20.20
CA GLN A 20 -5.95 15.59 -19.84
C GLN A 20 -5.07 14.35 -19.70
N GLN A 21 -4.38 14.01 -20.77
CA GLN A 21 -3.31 13.04 -20.77
C GLN A 21 -2.22 13.62 -19.87
N MET A 22 -2.02 13.01 -18.69
CA MET A 22 -0.98 13.44 -17.77
C MET A 22 0.36 13.41 -18.50
N PRO A 23 1.20 14.46 -18.37
CA PRO A 23 2.48 14.51 -19.05
C PRO A 23 3.36 13.34 -18.57
N ASP A 24 4.07 12.68 -19.50
CA ASP A 24 4.89 11.48 -19.25
C ASP A 24 5.87 11.63 -18.06
N ALA A 25 6.29 12.86 -17.74
CA ALA A 25 7.14 13.17 -16.58
C ALA A 25 6.44 12.93 -15.22
N GLU A 26 5.13 13.09 -15.16
CA GLU A 26 4.32 12.89 -13.95
C GLU A 26 4.05 11.40 -13.70
N ILE A 27 3.83 10.63 -14.78
CA ILE A 27 3.78 9.15 -14.76
C ILE A 27 5.16 8.58 -14.37
N LYS A 28 6.25 9.14 -14.91
CA LYS A 28 7.61 8.69 -14.58
C LYS A 28 7.96 8.94 -13.11
N ARG A 29 7.56 10.09 -12.54
CA ARG A 29 7.70 10.37 -11.10
C ARG A 29 6.80 9.46 -10.25
N SER A 30 5.60 9.10 -10.71
CA SER A 30 4.69 8.23 -9.96
C SER A 30 5.16 6.77 -9.87
N MET A 31 6.13 6.36 -10.70
CA MET A 31 6.72 5.02 -10.71
C MET A 31 8.17 4.94 -10.22
N GLN A 32 8.79 6.02 -9.73
CA GLN A 32 10.16 5.99 -9.20
C GLN A 32 10.35 4.91 -8.13
N TRP A 33 9.33 4.69 -7.30
CA TRP A 33 9.34 3.66 -6.27
C TRP A 33 9.47 2.23 -6.83
N LEU A 34 9.03 1.97 -8.07
CA LEU A 34 9.22 0.67 -8.73
C LEU A 34 10.67 0.47 -9.15
N GLU A 35 11.32 1.50 -9.71
CA GLU A 35 12.74 1.45 -10.10
C GLU A 35 13.65 1.23 -8.88
N ASP A 36 13.35 1.91 -7.77
CA ASP A 36 14.07 1.75 -6.51
C ASP A 36 13.89 0.31 -5.97
N LEU A 37 12.67 -0.23 -6.05
CA LEU A 37 12.37 -1.57 -5.58
C LEU A 37 13.01 -2.64 -6.45
N GLU A 38 12.98 -2.51 -7.78
CA GLU A 38 13.72 -3.37 -8.71
C GLU A 38 15.22 -3.37 -8.41
N THR A 39 15.78 -2.21 -8.08
CA THR A 39 17.20 -2.09 -7.73
C THR A 39 17.51 -2.85 -6.45
N LEU A 40 16.69 -2.67 -5.41
CA LEU A 40 16.87 -3.37 -4.14
C LEU A 40 16.73 -4.90 -4.28
N VAL A 41 15.77 -5.36 -5.08
CA VAL A 41 15.59 -6.79 -5.37
C VAL A 41 16.79 -7.36 -6.11
N LYS A 42 17.32 -6.67 -7.12
CA LYS A 42 18.52 -7.11 -7.86
C LYS A 42 19.77 -7.21 -6.98
N LEU A 43 19.83 -6.42 -5.91
CA LEU A 43 20.92 -6.44 -4.94
C LEU A 43 20.77 -7.56 -3.90
N ASP A 44 19.59 -8.16 -3.74
CA ASP A 44 19.43 -9.33 -2.89
C ASP A 44 20.01 -10.56 -3.59
N THR A 45 20.89 -11.26 -2.87
CA THR A 45 21.60 -12.45 -3.37
C THR A 45 21.06 -13.74 -2.75
N GLN A 46 20.12 -13.64 -1.79
CA GLN A 46 19.46 -14.80 -1.20
C GLN A 46 18.31 -15.25 -2.09
N ARG A 47 18.61 -16.24 -2.94
CA ARG A 47 17.64 -16.83 -3.88
C ARG A 47 16.93 -18.00 -3.20
N GLU A 48 15.70 -17.78 -2.78
CA GLU A 48 14.74 -18.87 -2.59
C GLU A 48 13.90 -19.01 -3.86
N ASP A 49 13.93 -20.19 -4.48
CA ASP A 49 13.34 -20.43 -5.81
C ASP A 49 11.79 -20.55 -5.81
N SER A 50 11.09 -20.05 -4.78
CA SER A 50 9.63 -20.16 -4.69
C SER A 50 8.97 -18.84 -4.33
N LEU A 51 7.82 -18.56 -4.96
CA LEU A 51 7.02 -17.37 -4.66
C LEU A 51 6.62 -17.30 -3.17
N SER A 52 6.27 -18.44 -2.57
CA SER A 52 5.87 -18.54 -1.16
C SER A 52 7.04 -18.45 -0.18
N GLY A 53 8.25 -18.83 -0.59
CA GLY A 53 9.38 -19.00 0.30
C GLY A 53 9.13 -20.02 1.40
N LYS A 54 9.99 -20.02 2.42
CA LYS A 54 9.84 -20.86 3.61
C LYS A 54 8.95 -20.20 4.66
N ASP A 55 7.89 -20.89 5.06
CA ASP A 55 6.97 -20.54 6.15
C ASP A 55 6.73 -21.81 6.98
N LEU A 56 7.49 -22.00 8.06
CA LEU A 56 7.44 -23.23 8.87
C LEU A 56 6.24 -23.27 9.82
N ASN A 57 5.79 -22.10 10.27
CA ASN A 57 4.70 -21.98 11.24
C ASN A 57 3.32 -21.87 10.55
N ALA A 58 3.30 -21.80 9.21
CA ALA A 58 2.13 -21.70 8.35
C ALA A 58 1.25 -20.48 8.66
N ASN A 59 1.86 -19.37 9.06
CA ASN A 59 1.15 -18.13 9.38
C ASN A 59 0.93 -17.22 8.15
N GLY A 60 1.40 -17.62 6.98
CA GLY A 60 1.29 -16.86 5.73
C GLY A 60 2.35 -15.78 5.56
N VAL A 61 3.40 -15.78 6.39
CA VAL A 61 4.58 -14.92 6.29
C VAL A 61 5.81 -15.80 6.17
N ARG A 62 6.74 -15.41 5.31
CA ARG A 62 8.03 -16.09 5.22
C ARG A 62 8.83 -15.91 6.52
N ASP A 63 9.47 -16.97 6.99
CA ASP A 63 10.28 -16.98 8.21
C ASP A 63 11.33 -15.84 8.23
N ASP A 64 11.93 -15.52 7.08
CA ASP A 64 12.96 -14.48 6.97
C ASP A 64 12.40 -13.05 6.94
N VAL A 65 11.13 -12.90 6.56
CA VAL A 65 10.38 -11.64 6.64
C VAL A 65 9.88 -11.44 8.07
N GLU A 66 9.36 -12.49 8.70
CA GLU A 66 8.95 -12.51 10.11
C GLU A 66 10.10 -12.05 10.99
N ALA A 67 11.26 -12.71 10.89
CA ALA A 67 12.45 -12.33 11.66
C ALA A 67 12.89 -10.87 11.40
N TYR A 68 12.80 -10.39 10.14
CA TYR A 68 13.11 -9.00 9.82
C TYR A 68 12.14 -8.01 10.48
N VAL A 69 10.84 -8.31 10.48
CA VAL A 69 9.81 -7.45 11.08
C VAL A 69 9.96 -7.42 12.60
N GLU A 70 10.12 -8.58 13.23
CA GLU A 70 10.37 -8.70 14.67
C GLU A 70 11.61 -7.90 15.08
N GLU A 71 12.75 -8.09 14.40
CA GLU A 71 13.98 -7.36 14.71
C GLU A 71 13.82 -5.84 14.48
N LYS A 72 13.24 -5.45 13.35
CA LYS A 72 13.20 -4.04 12.94
C LYS A 72 12.22 -3.20 13.75
N PHE A 73 11.10 -3.79 14.18
CA PHE A 73 9.99 -3.09 14.80
C PHE A 73 9.70 -3.54 16.25
N HIS A 74 10.60 -4.31 16.89
CA HIS A 74 10.44 -4.79 18.27
C HIS A 74 10.05 -3.71 19.30
N ASP A 75 10.52 -2.48 19.12
CA ASP A 75 10.22 -1.35 20.02
C ASP A 75 8.85 -0.69 19.75
N ASP A 76 8.16 -1.07 18.68
CA ASP A 76 6.84 -0.57 18.30
C ASP A 76 5.91 -1.73 17.91
N PRO A 77 5.24 -2.35 18.91
CA PRO A 77 4.34 -3.49 18.70
C PRO A 77 3.21 -3.21 17.70
N PHE A 78 2.80 -1.95 17.57
CA PHE A 78 1.78 -1.56 16.60
C PHE A 78 2.32 -1.61 15.17
N GLN A 79 3.53 -1.08 14.94
CA GLN A 79 4.17 -1.20 13.63
C GLN A 79 4.54 -2.64 13.31
N GLU A 80 5.06 -3.40 14.27
CA GLU A 80 5.37 -4.83 14.10
C GLU A 80 4.12 -5.60 13.60
N ALA A 81 2.99 -5.47 14.30
CA ALA A 81 1.75 -6.12 13.92
C ALA A 81 1.24 -5.68 12.53
N LEU A 82 1.35 -4.38 12.20
CA LEU A 82 0.94 -3.87 10.88
C LEU A 82 1.83 -4.40 9.76
N PHE A 83 3.15 -4.49 9.98
CA PHE A 83 4.06 -5.01 8.97
C PHE A 83 3.94 -6.54 8.81
N MET A 84 3.64 -7.27 9.87
CA MET A 84 3.29 -8.70 9.76
C MET A 84 2.03 -8.91 8.93
N GLU A 85 0.95 -8.16 9.19
CA GLU A 85 -0.26 -8.23 8.36
C GLU A 85 -0.01 -7.78 6.92
N ALA A 86 0.81 -6.75 6.71
CA ALA A 86 1.18 -6.31 5.38
C ALA A 86 1.97 -7.39 4.63
N ALA A 87 2.84 -8.13 5.32
CA ALA A 87 3.58 -9.25 4.74
C ALA A 87 2.62 -10.37 4.31
N GLN A 88 1.66 -10.74 5.16
CA GLN A 88 0.61 -11.70 4.81
C GLN A 88 -0.18 -11.26 3.58
N LYS A 89 -0.55 -9.97 3.50
CA LYS A 89 -1.30 -9.43 2.35
C LYS A 89 -0.48 -9.42 1.07
N ILE A 90 0.80 -9.04 1.15
CA ILE A 90 1.68 -9.14 -0.02
C ILE A 90 1.85 -10.59 -0.45
N GLN A 91 1.99 -11.53 0.49
CA GLN A 91 2.08 -12.95 0.18
C GLN A 91 0.82 -13.46 -0.54
N GLN A 92 -0.36 -13.09 -0.04
CA GLN A 92 -1.65 -13.37 -0.69
C GLN A 92 -1.71 -12.77 -2.10
N ILE A 93 -1.22 -11.55 -2.29
CA ILE A 93 -1.19 -10.86 -3.58
C ILE A 93 -0.31 -11.61 -4.59
N ILE A 94 0.93 -11.97 -4.22
CA ILE A 94 1.88 -12.58 -5.15
C ILE A 94 1.59 -14.06 -5.44
N THR A 95 0.78 -14.71 -4.61
CA THR A 95 0.30 -16.08 -4.84
C THR A 95 -1.12 -16.15 -5.39
N LEU A 96 -1.78 -15.00 -5.60
CA LEU A 96 -3.12 -14.96 -6.17
C LEU A 96 -3.07 -15.47 -7.63
N PRO A 97 -3.92 -16.44 -8.03
CA PRO A 97 -3.93 -16.95 -9.40
C PRO A 97 -4.15 -15.84 -10.43
N GLU A 98 -3.52 -15.97 -11.60
CA GLU A 98 -3.61 -14.95 -12.64
C GLU A 98 -5.03 -14.84 -13.21
N GLU A 99 -5.81 -15.90 -13.18
CA GLU A 99 -7.20 -15.94 -13.62
C GLU A 99 -8.20 -15.40 -12.59
N SER A 100 -7.75 -15.01 -11.39
CA SER A 100 -8.61 -14.41 -10.36
C SER A 100 -9.29 -13.13 -10.85
N SER A 101 -10.48 -12.88 -10.31
CA SER A 101 -11.32 -11.75 -10.69
C SER A 101 -10.69 -10.42 -10.31
N VAL A 102 -11.03 -9.35 -11.04
CA VAL A 102 -10.60 -7.99 -10.71
C VAL A 102 -11.03 -7.60 -9.30
N ASP A 103 -12.20 -8.05 -8.85
CA ASP A 103 -12.71 -7.78 -7.50
C ASP A 103 -11.84 -8.41 -6.40
N GLU A 104 -11.30 -9.61 -6.63
CA GLU A 104 -10.36 -10.25 -5.69
C GLU A 104 -9.03 -9.49 -5.62
N HIS A 105 -8.50 -9.08 -6.78
CA HIS A 105 -7.31 -8.23 -6.85
C HIS A 105 -7.55 -6.90 -6.10
N LEU A 106 -8.68 -6.24 -6.37
CA LEU A 106 -9.04 -4.96 -5.75
C LEU A 106 -9.23 -5.08 -4.24
N LYS A 107 -9.82 -6.18 -3.76
CA LYS A 107 -10.00 -6.44 -2.34
C LYS A 107 -8.66 -6.54 -1.62
N LEU A 108 -7.74 -7.37 -2.11
CA LEU A 108 -6.42 -7.51 -1.48
C LEU A 108 -5.63 -6.21 -1.52
N ASP A 109 -5.74 -5.45 -2.61
CA ASP A 109 -5.06 -4.16 -2.71
C ASP A 109 -5.59 -3.12 -1.73
N LYS A 110 -6.92 -3.03 -1.59
CA LYS A 110 -7.58 -2.15 -0.62
C LYS A 110 -7.19 -2.53 0.81
N GLU A 111 -7.15 -3.82 1.14
CA GLU A 111 -6.71 -4.30 2.46
C GLU A 111 -5.26 -3.90 2.75
N LEU A 112 -4.34 -4.10 1.79
CA LEU A 112 -2.94 -3.69 1.93
C LEU A 112 -2.79 -2.17 2.04
N LEU A 113 -3.54 -1.40 1.23
CA LEU A 113 -3.52 0.06 1.27
C LEU A 113 -4.05 0.59 2.61
N SER A 114 -5.09 -0.03 3.16
CA SER A 114 -5.65 0.34 4.46
C SER A 114 -4.63 0.19 5.59
N LEU A 115 -3.83 -0.89 5.58
CA LEU A 115 -2.75 -1.10 6.55
C LEU A 115 -1.70 0.02 6.50
N TYR A 116 -1.20 0.35 5.31
CA TYR A 116 -0.23 1.43 5.14
C TYR A 116 -0.81 2.81 5.46
N THR A 117 -2.08 3.04 5.10
CA THR A 117 -2.77 4.30 5.41
C THR A 117 -2.94 4.47 6.91
N CYS A 118 -3.32 3.40 7.61
CA CYS A 118 -3.42 3.42 9.07
C CYS A 118 -2.07 3.72 9.71
N ARG A 119 -1.00 3.03 9.28
CA ARG A 119 0.36 3.29 9.75
C ARG A 119 0.74 4.76 9.57
N ASP A 120 0.67 5.25 8.34
CA ASP A 120 1.15 6.59 7.99
C ASP A 120 0.31 7.64 8.74
N TYR A 121 -1.01 7.43 8.87
CA TYR A 121 -1.88 8.30 9.68
C TYR A 121 -1.42 8.40 11.14
N ILE A 122 -1.05 7.29 11.78
CA ILE A 122 -0.58 7.28 13.16
C ILE A 122 0.75 8.04 13.29
N LEU A 123 1.70 7.81 12.37
CA LEU A 123 2.99 8.51 12.37
C LEU A 123 2.81 10.04 12.24
N TYR A 124 1.96 10.48 11.32
CA TYR A 124 1.66 11.91 11.16
C TYR A 124 0.90 12.49 12.35
N ARG A 125 -0.07 11.75 12.91
CA ARG A 125 -0.84 12.19 14.08
C ARG A 125 0.06 12.41 15.30
N ASP A 126 1.00 11.50 15.51
CA ASP A 126 1.90 11.52 16.67
C ASP A 126 3.11 12.45 16.47
N ASN A 127 3.19 13.13 15.31
CA ASN A 127 4.31 13.99 14.93
C ASN A 127 5.66 13.26 15.00
N GLU A 128 5.71 12.06 14.42
CA GLU A 128 6.94 11.28 14.28
C GLU A 128 8.12 12.16 13.82
N GLU A 129 9.19 12.17 14.63
CA GLU A 129 10.34 13.06 14.43
C GLU A 129 11.12 12.70 13.17
N ASN A 130 11.14 11.42 12.79
CA ASN A 130 11.90 10.94 11.63
C ASN A 130 11.01 10.26 10.58
N ILE A 131 10.03 11.01 10.08
CA ILE A 131 9.07 10.51 9.08
C ILE A 131 9.73 9.98 7.81
N ASP A 132 10.84 10.59 7.37
CA ASP A 132 11.58 10.18 6.18
C ASP A 132 12.21 8.80 6.38
N GLN A 133 12.84 8.56 7.54
CA GLN A 133 13.34 7.23 7.89
C GLN A 133 12.20 6.22 7.99
N GLN A 134 11.03 6.62 8.51
CA GLN A 134 9.88 5.73 8.53
C GLN A 134 9.38 5.38 7.12
N MET A 135 9.38 6.32 6.18
CA MET A 135 9.03 6.02 4.79
C MET A 135 10.07 5.10 4.14
N LEU A 136 11.35 5.32 4.41
CA LEU A 136 12.42 4.44 3.94
C LEU A 136 12.28 3.01 4.51
N ASN A 137 11.99 2.87 5.81
CA ASN A 137 11.77 1.57 6.45
C ASN A 137 10.63 0.79 5.77
N LYS A 138 9.54 1.47 5.39
CA LYS A 138 8.43 0.87 4.62
C LYS A 138 8.88 0.37 3.24
N THR A 139 9.73 1.12 2.54
CA THR A 139 10.29 0.70 1.25
C THR A 139 11.22 -0.49 1.40
N LEU A 140 12.13 -0.47 2.39
CA LEU A 140 13.05 -1.58 2.68
C LEU A 140 12.28 -2.85 3.07
N PHE A 141 11.22 -2.72 3.86
CA PHE A 141 10.30 -3.82 4.15
C PHE A 141 9.72 -4.42 2.88
N LYS A 142 9.13 -3.61 1.98
CA LYS A 142 8.58 -4.14 0.72
C LYS A 142 9.64 -4.83 -0.13
N ALA A 143 10.85 -4.28 -0.21
CA ALA A 143 11.95 -4.91 -0.93
C ALA A 143 12.32 -6.27 -0.32
N ARG A 144 12.29 -6.40 1.02
CA ARG A 144 12.53 -7.68 1.71
C ARG A 144 11.46 -8.72 1.40
N VAL A 145 10.20 -8.32 1.36
CA VAL A 145 9.08 -9.23 1.02
C VAL A 145 9.14 -9.65 -0.46
N LEU A 146 9.49 -8.73 -1.36
CA LEU A 146 9.49 -8.93 -2.80
C LEU A 146 10.88 -9.26 -3.37
N ASN A 147 11.77 -9.79 -2.54
CA ASN A 147 13.21 -9.92 -2.81
C ASN A 147 13.66 -10.91 -3.89
N THR A 148 12.77 -11.34 -4.78
CA THR A 148 13.14 -12.07 -6.00
C THR A 148 12.46 -11.46 -7.21
N GLU A 149 13.04 -11.67 -8.40
CA GLU A 149 12.45 -11.18 -9.65
C GLU A 149 11.03 -11.74 -9.85
N GLU A 150 10.78 -12.99 -9.48
CA GLU A 150 9.46 -13.63 -9.59
C GLU A 150 8.43 -12.98 -8.66
N ARG A 151 8.80 -12.74 -7.38
CA ARG A 151 7.91 -12.11 -6.39
C ARG A 151 7.57 -10.68 -6.80
N LEU A 152 8.57 -9.92 -7.23
CA LEU A 152 8.37 -8.56 -7.73
C LEU A 152 7.50 -8.56 -8.99
N SER A 153 7.76 -9.45 -9.94
CA SER A 153 6.97 -9.55 -11.18
C SER A 153 5.51 -9.86 -10.87
N ALA A 154 5.24 -10.84 -9.98
CA ALA A 154 3.88 -11.16 -9.56
C ALA A 154 3.16 -9.96 -8.92
N TYR A 155 3.88 -9.19 -8.08
CA TYR A 155 3.33 -7.98 -7.49
C TYR A 155 3.00 -6.91 -8.54
N ILE A 156 3.87 -6.71 -9.53
CA ILE A 156 3.65 -5.76 -10.63
C ILE A 156 2.45 -6.19 -11.48
N GLU A 157 2.35 -7.47 -11.84
CA GLU A 157 1.20 -7.98 -12.60
C GLU A 157 -0.12 -7.80 -11.85
N HIS A 158 -0.11 -8.03 -10.53
CA HIS A 158 -1.27 -7.70 -9.70
C HIS A 158 -1.64 -6.20 -9.84
N LYS A 159 -0.68 -5.29 -9.75
CA LYS A 159 -0.93 -3.84 -9.85
C LYS A 159 -1.48 -3.41 -11.22
N LYS A 160 -1.06 -4.06 -12.31
CA LYS A 160 -1.55 -3.77 -13.68
C LYS A 160 -3.03 -4.09 -13.86
N LYS A 161 -3.61 -4.98 -13.04
CA LYS A 161 -5.03 -5.34 -13.10
C LYS A 161 -5.96 -4.35 -12.39
N LEU A 162 -5.40 -3.45 -11.57
CA LEU A 162 -6.17 -2.51 -10.78
C LEU A 162 -6.54 -1.27 -11.59
N PRO A 163 -7.70 -0.65 -11.34
CA PRO A 163 -8.05 0.63 -11.95
C PRO A 163 -7.07 1.73 -11.52
N LEU A 164 -6.70 2.61 -12.47
CA LEU A 164 -5.77 3.72 -12.23
C LEU A 164 -6.34 4.83 -11.34
N HIS A 165 -7.66 4.87 -11.16
CA HIS A 165 -8.35 5.83 -10.32
C HIS A 165 -9.20 5.09 -9.30
N PHE A 166 -8.88 5.28 -8.02
CA PHE A 166 -9.69 4.83 -6.91
C PHE A 166 -10.75 5.89 -6.61
N SER A 167 -11.89 5.84 -7.30
CA SER A 167 -13.01 6.75 -7.05
C SER A 167 -14.18 6.01 -6.41
N ASP A 168 -13.96 5.34 -5.27
CA ASP A 168 -15.01 4.55 -4.60
C ASP A 168 -15.04 4.68 -3.07
N LEU A 169 -14.31 5.62 -2.47
CA LEU A 169 -14.36 5.83 -1.03
C LEU A 169 -15.23 7.05 -0.71
N SER A 170 -16.38 6.81 -0.08
CA SER A 170 -17.18 7.88 0.50
C SER A 170 -16.48 8.47 1.74
N ASP A 171 -16.79 9.72 2.07
CA ASP A 171 -16.29 10.36 3.29
C ASP A 171 -16.59 9.51 4.54
N ASP A 172 -17.76 8.87 4.59
CA ASP A 172 -18.15 7.97 5.68
C ASP A 172 -17.23 6.74 5.79
N ALA A 173 -16.85 6.14 4.64
CA ALA A 173 -15.92 5.01 4.63
C ALA A 173 -14.54 5.42 5.16
N LEU A 174 -14.05 6.59 4.75
CA LEU A 174 -12.78 7.14 5.23
C LEU A 174 -12.81 7.41 6.76
N VAL A 175 -13.93 7.94 7.26
CA VAL A 175 -14.12 8.17 8.70
C VAL A 175 -14.14 6.84 9.47
N GLN A 176 -14.81 5.82 8.94
CA GLN A 176 -14.87 4.51 9.57
C GLN A 176 -13.49 3.84 9.61
N GLU A 177 -12.73 3.85 8.52
CA GLU A 177 -11.37 3.30 8.46
C GLU A 177 -10.44 4.01 9.45
N LYS A 178 -10.51 5.35 9.51
CA LYS A 178 -9.76 6.14 10.50
C LYS A 178 -10.11 5.74 11.93
N ASN A 179 -11.40 5.60 12.25
CA ASN A 179 -11.84 5.23 13.59
C ASN A 179 -11.41 3.80 13.95
N ALA A 180 -11.47 2.86 13.01
CA ALA A 180 -10.98 1.51 13.19
C ALA A 180 -9.46 1.49 13.46
N CYS A 181 -8.69 2.25 12.69
CA CYS A 181 -7.25 2.43 12.90
C CYS A 181 -6.94 3.00 14.29
N LEU A 182 -7.66 4.05 14.72
CA LEU A 182 -7.48 4.65 16.04
C LEU A 182 -7.82 3.68 17.18
N ALA A 183 -8.89 2.91 17.04
CA ALA A 183 -9.29 1.91 18.02
C ALA A 183 -8.21 0.82 18.16
N ARG A 184 -7.70 0.32 17.03
CA ARG A 184 -6.59 -0.62 16.99
C ARG A 184 -5.33 -0.03 17.63
N TYR A 185 -4.92 1.17 17.27
CA TYR A 185 -3.73 1.78 17.87
C TYR A 185 -3.84 1.93 19.39
N ARG A 186 -5.02 2.33 19.90
CA ARG A 186 -5.27 2.46 21.34
C ARG A 186 -5.12 1.12 22.06
N SER A 187 -5.58 0.01 21.49
CA SER A 187 -5.45 -1.29 22.15
C SER A 187 -3.99 -1.68 22.39
N PHE A 188 -3.06 -1.28 21.52
CA PHE A 188 -1.62 -1.49 21.73
C PHE A 188 -1.06 -0.58 22.84
N LYS A 189 -1.43 0.70 22.85
CA LYS A 189 -0.96 1.62 23.92
C LYS A 189 -1.50 1.26 25.30
N ASP A 190 -2.73 0.78 25.36
CA ASP A 190 -3.37 0.36 26.61
C ASP A 190 -2.81 -0.97 27.11
N SER A 191 -2.45 -1.91 26.21
CA SER A 191 -1.78 -3.16 26.59
C SER A 191 -0.37 -2.91 27.14
N ASP A 192 0.38 -1.97 26.56
CA ASP A 192 1.71 -1.61 27.02
C ASP A 192 1.68 -0.98 28.42
N THR A 193 0.70 -0.09 28.68
CA THR A 193 0.52 0.51 30.01
C THR A 193 0.11 -0.50 31.06
N HIS A 194 -0.69 -1.52 30.71
CA HIS A 194 -1.06 -2.59 31.64
C HIS A 194 0.08 -3.59 31.88
N ALA A 195 0.90 -3.90 30.88
CA ALA A 195 2.10 -4.72 31.04
C ALA A 195 3.13 -4.02 31.96
N ALA A 196 3.37 -2.72 31.76
CA ALA A 196 4.29 -1.94 32.59
C ALA A 196 3.82 -1.83 34.05
N ALA A 197 2.51 -1.69 34.31
CA ALA A 197 1.95 -1.59 35.66
C ALA A 197 2.08 -2.88 36.48
N ASN A 198 2.16 -4.05 35.83
CA ASN A 198 2.29 -5.35 36.49
C ASN A 198 3.74 -5.75 36.81
N ILE A 199 4.74 -5.06 36.24
CA ILE A 199 6.17 -5.30 36.55
C ILE A 199 6.62 -4.53 37.80
N VAL A 200 5.85 -3.51 38.23
CA VAL A 200 6.20 -2.63 39.37
C VAL A 200 5.51 -3.05 40.69
N ARG A 201 4.96 -4.28 40.77
CA ARG A 201 4.41 -4.86 42.00
C ARG A 201 5.22 -6.06 42.47
#